data_AF-A0A7Y5Q782-F1
#
_entry.id   AF-A0A7Y5Q782-F1
#
_cell.length_a   1.000
_cell.length_b   1.000
_cell.length_c   1.000
_cell.angle_alpha   90.00
_cell.angle_beta   90.00
_cell.angle_gamma   90.00
#
_symmetry.space_group_name_H-M   'P 1'
#
loop_
_entity.id
_entity.type
_entity.pdbx_description
1 polymer ?
#
loop_
_entity_poly.entity_id
_entity_poly.type
_entity_poly.pdbx_seq_one_letter_code
_entity_poly.pdbx_strand_id
1 'polypeptide(L)'
;MRRDDQARLALLGLLLGAMALAVFARLAWVQAIHRERYDNPTNISYHRQYRLPARKGELLDREGRPLARCAQVASVAANPQLVSDPGLVASTLAPLL
;
A
#
# COMPACT_ATOMS: atom_id res chain seq x y z
N MET A 1 -31.38 51.10 -25.34
CA MET A 1 -31.12 49.65 -25.49
C MET A 1 -29.62 49.34 -25.39
N ARG A 2 -28.92 49.84 -24.34
CA ARG A 2 -27.45 49.66 -24.18
C ARG A 2 -26.98 49.76 -22.72
N ARG A 3 -27.67 50.53 -21.86
CA ARG A 3 -27.39 50.62 -20.41
C ARG A 3 -27.98 49.45 -19.62
N ASP A 4 -29.19 49.01 -19.97
CA ASP A 4 -29.86 47.90 -19.28
C ASP A 4 -29.16 46.56 -19.50
N ASP A 5 -28.62 46.35 -20.71
CA ASP A 5 -27.86 45.14 -21.05
C ASP A 5 -26.51 45.11 -20.31
N GLN A 6 -25.85 46.26 -20.15
CA GLN A 6 -24.60 46.35 -19.37
C GLN A 6 -24.85 46.10 -17.88
N ALA A 7 -25.95 46.60 -17.31
CA ALA A 7 -26.32 46.32 -15.93
C ALA A 7 -26.66 44.84 -15.71
N ARG A 8 -27.36 44.21 -16.66
CA ARG A 8 -27.66 42.77 -16.63
C ARG A 8 -26.41 41.91 -16.72
N LEU A 9 -25.47 42.26 -17.61
CA LEU A 9 -24.19 41.56 -17.74
C LEU A 9 -23.31 41.72 -16.50
N ALA A 10 -23.27 42.91 -15.90
CA ALA A 10 -22.55 43.16 -14.66
C ALA A 10 -23.15 42.36 -13.49
N LEU A 11 -24.49 42.29 -13.39
CA LEU A 11 -25.18 41.48 -12.39
C LEU A 11 -24.90 39.99 -12.57
N LEU A 12 -24.94 39.49 -13.81
CA LEU A 12 -24.60 38.11 -14.13
C LEU A 12 -23.16 37.79 -13.76
N GLY A 13 -22.21 38.67 -14.10
CA GLY A 13 -20.80 38.52 -13.74
C GLY A 13 -20.58 38.49 -12.23
N LEU A 14 -21.29 39.35 -11.49
CA LEU A 14 -21.24 39.36 -10.02
C LEU A 14 -21.79 38.08 -9.42
N LEU A 15 -22.92 37.58 -9.93
CA LEU A 15 -23.52 36.32 -9.47
C LEU A 15 -22.60 35.12 -9.74
N LEU A 16 -22.02 35.04 -10.95
CA LEU A 16 -21.07 33.98 -11.30
C LEU A 16 -19.78 34.07 -10.47
N GLY A 17 -19.27 35.28 -10.24
CA GLY A 17 -18.11 35.52 -9.38
C GLY A 17 -18.36 35.10 -7.93
N ALA A 18 -19.53 35.46 -7.38
CA ALA A 18 -19.93 35.04 -6.04
C ALA A 18 -20.10 33.52 -5.93
N MET A 19 -20.68 32.88 -6.94
CA MET A 19 -20.81 31.43 -6.99
C MET A 19 -19.45 30.73 -7.04
N ALA A 20 -18.54 31.20 -7.90
CA ALA A 20 -17.18 30.67 -7.97
C ALA A 20 -16.45 30.82 -6.63
N LEU A 21 -16.54 32.00 -6.01
CA LEU A 21 -15.92 32.26 -4.71
C LEU A 21 -16.47 31.32 -3.61
N ALA A 22 -17.78 31.07 -3.59
CA ALA A 22 -18.39 30.14 -2.65
C ALA A 22 -17.86 28.70 -2.82
N VAL A 23 -17.67 28.24 -4.06
CA VAL A 23 -17.09 26.92 -4.36
C VAL A 23 -15.63 26.87 -3.90
N PHE A 24 -14.82 27.89 -4.17
CA PHE A 24 -13.43 27.94 -3.73
C PHE A 24 -13.31 27.99 -2.21
N ALA A 25 -14.16 28.76 -1.53
CA ALA A 25 -14.19 28.81 -0.07
C ALA A 25 -14.57 27.44 0.52
N ARG A 26 -15.56 26.75 -0.06
CA ARG A 26 -15.93 25.39 0.35
C ARG A 26 -14.80 24.40 0.13
N LEU A 27 -14.10 24.49 -1.00
CA LEU A 27 -12.96 23.64 -1.30
C LEU A 27 -11.83 23.87 -0.29
N ALA A 28 -11.46 25.13 -0.04
CA ALA A 28 -10.45 25.50 0.96
C ALA A 28 -10.83 25.01 2.37
N TRP A 29 -12.11 25.13 2.76
CA TRP A 29 -12.62 24.61 4.03
C TRP A 29 -12.45 23.09 4.15
N VAL A 30 -12.82 22.35 3.10
CA VAL A 30 -12.66 20.89 3.08
C VAL A 30 -11.18 20.52 3.12
N GLN A 31 -10.32 21.19 2.36
CA GLN A 31 -8.89 20.87 2.32
C GLN A 31 -8.13 21.29 3.60
N ALA A 32 -8.56 22.35 4.29
CA ALA A 32 -7.91 22.82 5.52
C ALA A 32 -8.37 22.08 6.78
N ILE A 33 -9.67 21.75 6.88
CA ILE A 33 -10.25 21.14 8.09
C ILE A 33 -10.47 19.64 7.96
N HIS A 34 -10.75 19.12 6.76
CA HIS A 34 -10.94 17.68 6.52
C HIS A 34 -9.71 17.04 5.87
N ARG A 35 -8.54 17.68 5.96
CA ARG A 35 -7.28 17.12 5.47
C ARG A 35 -7.06 15.70 6.00
N GLU A 36 -7.39 15.45 7.26
CA GLU A 36 -7.25 14.14 7.92
C GLU A 36 -8.21 13.05 7.39
N ARG A 37 -9.31 13.42 6.71
CA ARG A 37 -10.32 12.47 6.19
C ARG A 37 -10.06 12.09 4.73
N TYR A 38 -9.22 12.84 4.01
CA TYR A 38 -8.87 12.62 2.60
C TYR A 38 -7.37 12.51 2.32
N ASP A 39 -6.49 12.91 3.25
CA ASP A 39 -5.16 12.30 3.36
C ASP A 39 -5.45 10.84 3.65
N ASN A 40 -5.36 10.00 2.62
CA ASN A 40 -5.36 8.56 2.77
C ASN A 40 -4.24 8.23 3.75
N PRO A 41 -4.51 8.00 5.05
CA PRO A 41 -3.49 7.50 5.92
C PRO A 41 -3.43 6.05 5.46
N THR A 42 -2.50 5.73 4.58
CA THR A 42 -2.04 4.36 4.33
C THR A 42 -1.33 3.83 5.59
N ASN A 43 -1.95 4.02 6.74
CA ASN A 43 -1.75 3.35 8.01
C ASN A 43 -2.83 2.29 8.21
N ILE A 44 -3.56 1.92 7.15
CA ILE A 44 -4.33 0.68 7.12
C ILE A 44 -3.28 -0.43 7.16
N SER A 45 -3.00 -0.91 8.37
CA SER A 45 -2.38 -2.22 8.55
C SER A 45 -3.27 -3.21 7.83
N TYR A 46 -2.86 -3.64 6.64
CA TYR A 46 -3.45 -4.80 5.98
C TYR A 46 -3.22 -5.98 6.93
N HIS A 47 -4.20 -6.25 7.81
CA HIS A 47 -4.21 -7.44 8.64
C HIS A 47 -4.43 -8.64 7.72
N ARG A 48 -3.33 -9.11 7.12
CA ARG A 48 -3.34 -10.35 6.38
C ARG A 48 -3.31 -11.48 7.39
N GLN A 49 -4.46 -12.12 7.59
CA GLN A 49 -4.50 -13.36 8.34
C GLN A 49 -3.78 -14.44 7.53
N TYR A 50 -2.57 -14.76 7.95
CA TYR A 50 -1.85 -15.93 7.45
C TYR A 50 -2.30 -17.14 8.26
N ARG A 51 -3.02 -18.06 7.62
CA ARG A 51 -3.26 -19.37 8.23
C ARG A 51 -1.95 -20.14 8.19
N LEU A 52 -1.33 -20.33 9.34
CA LEU A 52 -0.18 -21.21 9.46
C LEU A 52 -0.65 -22.65 9.15
N PRO A 53 -0.04 -23.33 8.17
CA PRO A 53 -0.39 -24.73 7.90
C PRO A 53 -0.05 -25.56 9.14
N ALA A 54 -0.97 -26.45 9.54
CA ALA A 54 -0.67 -27.42 10.57
C ALA A 54 0.48 -28.33 10.09
N ARG A 55 1.42 -28.64 10.98
CA ARG A 55 2.52 -29.57 10.68
C ARG A 55 1.90 -30.95 10.42
N LYS A 56 2.25 -31.58 9.29
CA LYS A 56 1.84 -32.96 9.04
C LYS A 56 2.46 -33.88 10.10
N GLY A 57 1.68 -34.86 10.54
CA GLY A 57 2.18 -35.94 11.41
C GLY A 57 3.26 -36.77 10.72
N GLU A 58 4.00 -37.52 11.52
CA GLU A 58 5.00 -38.45 11.02
C GLU A 58 4.31 -39.70 10.47
N LEU A 59 4.80 -40.21 9.34
CA LEU A 59 4.41 -41.52 8.84
C LEU A 59 5.33 -42.56 9.46
N LEU A 60 4.76 -43.54 10.14
CA LEU A 60 5.49 -44.59 10.85
C LEU A 60 5.32 -45.94 10.15
N ASP A 61 6.32 -46.83 10.27
CA ASP A 61 6.17 -48.24 9.95
C ASP A 61 5.40 -49.01 11.07
N ARG A 62 5.30 -50.34 10.95
CA ARG A 62 4.56 -51.18 11.93
C ARG A 62 5.28 -51.24 13.28
N GLU A 63 6.58 -51.02 13.27
CA GLU A 63 7.49 -51.02 14.41
C GLU A 63 7.63 -49.62 15.04
N GLY A 64 6.92 -48.62 14.51
CA GLY A 64 6.90 -47.24 15.02
C GLY A 64 8.06 -46.36 14.54
N ARG A 65 8.85 -46.78 13.54
CA ARG A 65 9.97 -46.02 13.00
C ARG A 65 9.49 -45.02 11.95
N PRO A 66 10.00 -43.77 11.94
CA PRO A 66 9.55 -42.76 11.01
C PRO A 66 10.05 -43.04 9.58
N LEU A 67 9.11 -43.15 8.65
CA LEU A 67 9.35 -43.23 7.21
C LEU A 67 9.35 -41.85 6.54
N ALA A 68 8.54 -40.91 7.06
CA ALA A 68 8.50 -39.54 6.57
C ALA A 68 8.12 -38.55 7.69
N ARG A 69 8.79 -37.39 7.73
CA ARG A 69 8.50 -36.32 8.69
C ARG A 69 8.67 -34.94 8.07
N CYS A 70 7.94 -33.95 8.57
CA CYS A 70 8.16 -32.55 8.21
C CYS A 70 9.29 -31.94 9.05
N ALA A 71 10.38 -31.51 8.44
CA ALA A 71 11.44 -30.76 9.10
C ALA A 71 11.27 -29.25 8.83
N GLN A 72 11.40 -28.42 9.87
CA GLN A 72 11.51 -26.98 9.71
C GLN A 72 12.98 -26.65 9.42
N VAL A 73 13.24 -26.12 8.24
CA VAL A 73 14.59 -25.75 7.79
C VAL A 73 14.60 -24.29 7.36
N ALA A 74 15.73 -23.63 7.59
CA ALA A 74 15.96 -22.31 7.00
C ALA A 74 16.20 -22.48 5.49
N SER A 75 15.64 -21.57 4.70
CA SER A 75 15.93 -21.45 3.28
C SER A 75 16.58 -20.09 3.06
N VAL A 76 17.68 -20.07 2.32
CA VAL A 76 18.42 -18.85 1.99
C VAL A 76 18.30 -18.62 0.49
N ALA A 77 17.88 -17.41 0.12
CA ALA A 77 17.73 -16.99 -1.27
C ALA A 77 18.32 -15.60 -1.47
N ALA A 78 18.90 -15.35 -2.63
CA ALA A 78 19.45 -14.06 -3.03
C ALA A 78 18.78 -13.58 -4.31
N ASN A 79 18.52 -12.27 -4.41
CA ASN A 79 18.11 -11.64 -5.66
C ASN A 79 19.38 -11.32 -6.49
N PRO A 80 19.59 -11.93 -7.67
CA PRO A 80 20.79 -11.72 -8.47
C PRO A 80 21.02 -10.25 -8.88
N GLN A 81 19.95 -9.46 -9.02
CA GLN A 81 20.06 -8.05 -9.43
C GLN A 81 20.68 -7.15 -8.35
N LEU A 82 20.72 -7.62 -7.10
CA LEU A 82 21.31 -6.91 -5.97
C LEU A 82 22.71 -7.42 -5.61
N VAL A 83 23.21 -8.42 -6.36
CA VAL A 83 24.50 -9.06 -6.09
C VAL A 83 25.50 -8.64 -7.16
N SER A 84 26.48 -7.82 -6.77
CA SER A 84 27.49 -7.29 -7.71
C SER A 84 28.48 -8.36 -8.18
N ASP A 85 28.95 -9.23 -7.28
CA ASP A 85 29.82 -10.36 -7.60
C ASP A 85 29.26 -11.67 -7.00
N PRO A 86 28.54 -12.47 -7.82
CA PRO A 86 27.94 -13.71 -7.36
C PRO A 86 28.98 -14.75 -6.89
N GLY A 87 30.17 -14.79 -7.49
CA GLY A 87 31.20 -15.78 -7.17
C GLY A 87 31.82 -15.52 -5.80
N LEU A 88 32.13 -14.25 -5.51
CA LEU A 88 32.63 -13.83 -4.20
C LEU A 88 31.58 -14.07 -3.11
N VAL A 89 30.33 -13.69 -3.35
CA VAL A 89 29.24 -13.85 -2.38
C VAL A 89 28.97 -15.34 -2.12
N ALA A 90 28.93 -16.18 -3.15
CA ALA A 90 28.73 -17.62 -2.98
C ALA A 90 29.87 -18.28 -2.20
N SER A 91 31.13 -17.98 -2.52
CA SER A 91 32.28 -18.57 -1.81
C SER A 91 32.36 -18.13 -0.35
N THR A 92 31.90 -16.92 -0.03
CA THR A 92 31.84 -16.41 1.34
C THR A 92 30.70 -17.05 2.14
N LEU A 93 29.53 -17.29 1.53
CA LEU A 93 28.36 -17.87 2.21
C LEU A 93 28.41 -19.39 2.31
N ALA A 94 29.03 -20.09 1.36
CA ALA A 94 29.10 -21.55 1.32
C ALA A 94 29.55 -22.23 2.64
N PRO A 95 30.56 -21.75 3.40
CA PRO A 95 30.93 -22.38 4.66
C PRO A 95 29.97 -22.09 5.83
N LEU A 96 29.02 -21.18 5.67
CA LEU A 96 28.07 -20.76 6.71
C LEU A 96 26.68 -21.42 6.57
N LEU A 97 26.44 -22.12 5.46
CA LEU A 97 25.17 -22.78 5.10
C LEU A 97 25.32 -24.31 5.13
#